data_AF-A0A847AMH3-F1
#
_entry.id   AF-A0A847AMH3-F1
#
_cell.length_a   1.000
_cell.length_b   1.000
_cell.length_c   1.000
_cell.angle_alpha   90.00
_cell.angle_beta   90.00
_cell.angle_gamma   90.00
#
_symmetry.space_group_name_H-M   'P 1'
#
loop_
_entity.id
_entity.type
_entity.pdbx_description
1 polymer ?
#
loop_
_entity_poly.entity_id
_entity_poly.type
_entity_poly.pdbx_seq_one_letter_code
_entity_poly.pdbx_strand_id
1 'polypeptide(L)' 'KPASYLDKLLKLTETMQLTAKCGLGQSVANSFSSIVENFREEMIY' A
#
# COMPACT_ATOMS: atom_id res chain seq x y z
N LYS A 1 -9.82 -9.30 12.69
CA LYS A 1 -8.85 -10.09 11.88
C LYS A 1 -7.45 -9.58 12.19
N PRO A 2 -6.39 -10.41 12.21
CA PRO A 2 -5.04 -9.89 12.39
C PRO A 2 -4.68 -8.95 11.23
N ALA A 3 -4.05 -7.81 11.55
CA ALA A 3 -3.66 -6.78 10.58
C ALA A 3 -2.57 -7.22 9.58
N SER A 4 -2.10 -8.47 9.68
CA SER A 4 -1.07 -9.08 8.83
C SER A 4 -1.41 -9.09 7.33
N TYR A 5 -2.68 -8.86 6.96
CA TYR A 5 -3.04 -8.70 5.54
C TYR A 5 -2.52 -7.36 4.97
N LEU A 6 -2.45 -6.30 5.78
CA LEU A 6 -1.90 -5.01 5.36
C LEU A 6 -0.41 -5.14 5.01
N ASP A 7 0.33 -5.99 5.71
CA ASP A 7 1.74 -6.26 5.39
C ASP A 7 1.91 -7.02 4.06
N LYS A 8 0.96 -7.89 3.72
CA LYS A 8 0.94 -8.54 2.39
C LYS A 8 0.61 -7.52 1.29
N LEU A 9 -0.32 -6.61 1.55
CA LEU A 9 -0.67 -5.55 0.61
C LEU A 9 0.47 -4.54 0.43
N LEU A 10 1.18 -4.17 1.50
CA LEU A 10 2.38 -3.32 1.42
C LEU A 10 3.46 -3.93 0.52
N LYS A 11 3.77 -5.23 0.68
CA LYS A 11 4.73 -5.93 -0.19
C LYS A 11 4.28 -5.98 -1.65
N LEU A 12 2.98 -6.13 -1.90
CA LEU A 12 2.43 -6.04 -3.25
C LEU A 12 2.63 -4.63 -3.83
N THR A 13 2.40 -3.61 -3.01
CA THR A 13 2.57 -2.21 -3.40
C THR A 13 4.02 -1.86 -3.74
N GLU A 14 5.00 -2.40 -3.03
CA GLU A 14 6.42 -2.29 -3.39
C GLU A 14 6.70 -2.86 -4.79
N THR A 15 6.11 -4.03 -5.11
CA THR A 15 6.23 -4.63 -6.44
C THR A 15 5.58 -3.77 -7.52
N MET A 16 4.41 -3.19 -7.23
CA MET A 16 3.70 -2.29 -8.14
C MET A 16 4.49 -1.01 -8.41
N GLN A 17 5.14 -0.44 -7.38
CA GLN A 17 5.94 0.78 -7.51
C GLN A 17 7.12 0.57 -8.46
N LEU A 18 7.77 -0.59 -8.41
CA LEU A 18 8.89 -0.94 -9.30
C LEU A 18 8.45 -1.26 -10.73
N THR A 19 7.25 -1.80 -10.92
CA THR A 19 6.79 -2.33 -12.21
C THR A 19 5.88 -1.37 -12.99
N ALA A 20 5.23 -0.42 -12.32
CA ALA A 20 4.33 0.55 -12.94
C ALA A 20 5.08 1.47 -13.93
N LYS A 21 4.73 1.32 -15.22
CA LYS A 21 5.30 2.09 -16.33
C LYS A 21 4.61 3.44 -16.60
N CYS A 22 3.46 3.67 -15.97
CA CYS A 22 2.72 4.93 -16.05
C CYS A 22 2.54 5.55 -14.66
N GLY A 23 2.38 6.87 -14.62
CA GLY A 23 2.20 7.61 -13.37
C GLY A 23 0.95 7.20 -12.58
N LEU A 24 -0.08 6.67 -13.26
CA LEU A 24 -1.29 6.18 -12.61
C LEU A 24 -1.02 4.95 -11.72
N GLY A 25 -0.21 3.99 -12.19
CA GLY A 25 0.15 2.83 -11.37
C GLY A 25 1.02 3.21 -10.18
N GLN A 26 1.92 4.18 -10.37
CA GLN A 26 2.78 4.69 -9.30
C GLN A 26 1.99 5.49 -8.26
N SER A 27 1.00 6.29 -8.68
CA SER A 27 0.20 7.10 -7.75
C SER A 27 -0.64 6.26 -6.81
N VAL A 28 -1.19 5.13 -7.29
CA VAL A 28 -1.91 4.16 -6.45
C VAL A 28 -0.97 3.56 -5.41
N ALA A 29 0.24 3.16 -5.83
CA ALA A 29 1.22 2.57 -4.91
C ALA A 29 1.66 3.55 -3.83
N ASN A 30 2.02 4.78 -4.23
CA ASN A 30 2.44 5.83 -3.30
C ASN A 30 1.32 6.20 -2.30
N SER A 31 0.08 6.34 -2.81
CA SER A 31 -1.08 6.69 -1.97
C SER A 31 -1.37 5.59 -0.96
N PHE A 32 -1.37 4.32 -1.41
CA PHE A 32 -1.66 3.20 -0.54
C PHE A 32 -0.61 3.05 0.57
N SER A 33 0.69 3.08 0.24
CA SER A 33 1.76 2.99 1.24
C SER A 33 1.65 4.11 2.27
N SER A 34 1.46 5.35 1.83
CA SER A 34 1.30 6.50 2.72
C SER A 34 0.09 6.37 3.65
N ILE A 35 -1.06 5.91 3.13
CA ILE A 35 -2.26 5.71 3.96
C ILE A 35 -2.03 4.65 5.03
N VAL A 36 -1.42 3.50 4.67
CA VAL A 36 -1.19 2.42 5.63
C VAL A 36 -0.12 2.77 6.65
N GLU A 37 0.88 3.58 6.31
CA GLU A 37 1.92 4.03 7.23
C GLU A 37 1.42 5.06 8.24
N ASN A 38 0.56 5.99 7.81
CA ASN A 38 0.11 7.10 8.63
C ASN A 38 -1.22 6.83 9.36
N PHE A 39 -2.07 5.96 8.82
CA PHE A 39 -3.44 5.71 9.30
C PHE A 39 -3.70 4.21 9.52
N ARG A 40 -2.70 3.50 10.05
CA ARG A 40 -2.77 2.04 10.21
C ARG A 40 -3.89 1.63 11.16
N GLU A 41 -4.08 2.38 12.24
CA GLU A 41 -5.07 2.05 13.27
C GLU A 41 -6.50 2.22 12.74
N GLU A 42 -6.75 3.30 12.00
CA GLU A 42 -8.02 3.63 11.35
C GLU A 42 -8.39 2.65 10.22
N MET A 43 -7.40 2.01 9.61
CA MET A 43 -7.60 0.98 8.58
C MET A 43 -7.94 -0.40 9.16
N ILE A 44 -7.61 -0.64 10.43
CA ILE A 44 -7.82 -1.92 11.12
C ILE A 44 -9.13 -1.94 11.94
N TYR A 45 -9.63 -0.76 12.29
CA TYR A 45 -10.85 -0.55 13.08
C TYR A 45 -12.06 -0.26 12.18
#